data_AF-A0A958B1K9-F1
#
_entry.id   AF-A0A958B1K9-F1
#
_cell.length_a   1.000
_cell.length_b   1.000
_cell.length_c   1.000
_cell.angle_alpha   90.00
_cell.angle_beta   90.00
_cell.angle_gamma   90.00
#
_symmetry.space_group_name_H-M   'P 1'
#
loop_
_entity.id
_entity.type
_entity.pdbx_description
1 polymer ?
#
loop_
_entity_poly.entity_id
_entity_poly.type
_entity_poly.pdbx_seq_one_letter_code
_entity_poly.pdbx_strand_id
1 'polypeptide(L)'
;AVSLATPWARKLDLLNQMTDILDQTMVADGIVPPHPVFKSSPSSGYRLLEHNYAEILRTLPEEIRTIVPVWDQIYLERFHSGYVASLEMNTWDGLLNLEPVD
;
A
#
# COMPACT_ATOMS: atom_id res chain seq x y z
N ALA A 1 -5.72 22.71 19.35
CA ALA A 1 -5.49 22.05 18.05
C ALA A 1 -4.72 23.01 17.15
N VAL A 2 -3.66 22.54 16.48
CA VAL A 2 -2.93 23.38 15.51
C VAL A 2 -3.81 23.54 14.27
N SER A 3 -4.09 24.78 13.88
CA SER A 3 -4.84 25.06 12.65
C SER A 3 -3.93 24.83 11.45
N LEU A 4 -4.22 23.79 10.66
CA LEU A 4 -3.49 23.51 9.44
C LEU A 4 -4.03 24.40 8.32
N ALA A 5 -3.26 25.42 7.91
CA ALA A 5 -3.59 26.29 6.78
C ALA A 5 -3.43 25.60 5.40
N THR A 6 -2.83 24.41 5.36
CA THR A 6 -2.55 23.68 4.12
C THR A 6 -3.85 23.25 3.42
N PRO A 7 -4.08 23.65 2.16
CA PRO A 7 -5.23 23.20 1.38
C PRO A 7 -5.24 21.69 1.17
N TRP A 8 -6.44 21.11 0.97
CA TRP A 8 -6.59 19.67 0.71
C TRP A 8 -5.76 19.20 -0.48
N ALA A 9 -5.80 19.94 -1.60
CA ALA A 9 -5.03 19.60 -2.80
C ALA A 9 -3.52 19.48 -2.52
N ARG A 10 -2.96 20.35 -1.67
CA ARG A 10 -1.55 20.27 -1.29
C ARG A 10 -1.26 19.08 -0.38
N LYS A 11 -2.18 18.71 0.51
CA LYS A 11 -2.03 17.50 1.33
C LYS A 11 -2.02 16.24 0.47
N LEU A 12 -2.91 16.17 -0.52
CA LEU A 12 -2.97 15.04 -1.45
C LEU A 12 -1.72 14.95 -2.32
N ASP A 13 -1.26 16.07 -2.86
CA ASP A 13 -0.02 16.14 -3.64
C ASP A 13 1.20 15.68 -2.81
N LEU A 14 1.30 16.12 -1.56
CA LEU A 14 2.34 15.65 -0.64
C LEU A 14 2.21 14.16 -0.34
N LEU A 15 1.00 13.64 -0.11
CA LEU A 15 0.77 12.22 0.11
C LEU A 15 1.24 11.39 -1.08
N ASN A 16 0.89 11.81 -2.31
CA ASN A 16 1.30 11.14 -3.54
C ASN A 16 2.83 11.14 -3.69
N GLN A 17 3.48 12.28 -3.46
CA GLN A 17 4.96 12.36 -3.51
C GLN A 17 5.62 11.45 -2.48
N MET A 18 5.07 11.39 -1.26
CA MET A 18 5.58 10.50 -0.21
C MET A 18 5.41 9.03 -0.58
N THR A 19 4.24 8.65 -1.13
CA THR A 19 3.97 7.26 -1.52
C THR A 19 4.88 6.82 -2.65
N ASP A 20 5.14 7.69 -3.65
CA ASP A 20 6.03 7.40 -4.76
C ASP A 20 7.49 7.21 -4.31
N ILE A 21 7.96 8.06 -3.37
CA ILE A 21 9.32 7.93 -2.82
C ILE A 21 9.46 6.62 -2.03
N LEU A 22 8.48 6.30 -1.20
CA LEU A 22 8.49 5.06 -0.41
C LEU A 22 8.50 3.83 -1.30
N ASP A 23 7.66 3.82 -2.33
CA ASP A 23 7.59 2.76 -3.34
C ASP A 23 8.92 2.54 -4.04
N GLN A 24 9.47 3.60 -4.64
CA GLN A 24 10.75 3.54 -5.34
C GLN A 24 11.89 3.06 -4.43
N THR A 25 11.88 3.50 -3.17
CA THR A 25 12.88 3.08 -2.18
C THR A 25 12.73 1.59 -1.83
N MET A 26 11.50 1.11 -1.60
CA MET A 26 11.24 -0.30 -1.30
C MET A 26 11.66 -1.23 -2.45
N VAL A 27 11.42 -0.82 -3.70
CA VAL A 27 11.87 -1.56 -4.89
C VAL A 27 13.39 -1.53 -5.00
N ALA A 28 14.03 -0.36 -4.81
CA ALA A 28 15.48 -0.22 -4.88
C ALA A 28 16.22 -1.05 -3.81
N ASP A 29 15.65 -1.13 -2.60
CA ASP A 29 16.18 -1.91 -1.48
C ASP A 29 15.84 -3.42 -1.58
N GLY A 30 15.04 -3.83 -2.58
CA GLY A 30 14.64 -5.22 -2.80
C GLY A 30 13.64 -5.76 -1.77
N ILE A 31 12.94 -4.87 -1.06
CA ILE A 31 11.87 -5.21 -0.12
C ILE A 31 10.61 -5.66 -0.89
N VAL A 32 10.34 -4.99 -2.01
CA VAL A 32 9.24 -5.29 -2.93
C VAL A 32 9.87 -5.63 -4.29
N PRO A 33 9.37 -6.64 -5.04
CA PRO A 33 9.85 -6.93 -6.38
C PRO A 33 9.56 -5.77 -7.35
N PRO A 34 10.34 -5.63 -8.45
CA PRO A 34 10.03 -4.65 -9.47
C PRO A 34 8.63 -4.87 -10.08
N HIS A 35 7.85 -3.79 -10.20
CA HIS A 35 6.52 -3.78 -10.80
C HIS A 35 6.39 -2.60 -11.80
N PRO A 36 5.36 -2.59 -12.66
CA PRO A 36 5.07 -1.44 -13.51
C PRO A 36 4.81 -0.17 -12.69
N VAL A 37 5.11 0.98 -13.27
CA VAL A 37 4.70 2.27 -12.71
C VAL A 37 3.18 2.40 -12.85
N PHE A 38 2.49 2.79 -11.79
CA PHE A 38 1.05 3.00 -11.80
C PHE A 38 0.68 4.48 -12.00
N LYS A 39 -0.47 4.74 -12.63
CA LYS A 39 -1.02 6.08 -12.82
C LYS A 39 -1.39 6.71 -11.47
N SER A 40 -1.17 8.03 -11.37
CA SER A 40 -1.56 8.79 -10.18
C SER A 40 -3.07 8.77 -9.96
N SER A 41 -3.49 8.60 -8.72
CA SER A 41 -4.91 8.67 -8.33
C SER A 41 -5.31 10.11 -7.96
N PRO A 42 -6.49 10.59 -8.40
CA PRO A 42 -7.00 11.92 -8.04
C PRO A 42 -7.46 12.03 -6.58
N SER A 43 -7.49 10.92 -5.83
CA SER A 43 -8.04 10.90 -4.48
C SER A 43 -7.16 10.22 -3.42
N SER A 44 -6.18 9.39 -3.81
CA SER A 44 -5.31 8.71 -2.84
C SER A 44 -4.11 8.01 -3.49
N GLY A 45 -2.89 8.49 -3.22
CA GLY A 45 -1.63 7.78 -3.53
C GLY A 45 -1.35 6.59 -2.61
N TYR A 46 -2.02 6.51 -1.45
CA TYR A 46 -1.87 5.41 -0.50
C TYR A 46 -2.18 4.04 -1.10
N ARG A 47 -2.99 4.00 -2.16
CA ARG A 47 -3.29 2.78 -2.93
C ARG A 47 -2.03 2.09 -3.47
N LEU A 48 -0.97 2.83 -3.77
CA LEU A 48 0.32 2.26 -4.16
C LEU A 48 0.99 1.51 -2.99
N LEU A 49 0.88 2.03 -1.77
CA LEU A 49 1.45 1.35 -0.60
C LEU A 49 0.70 0.08 -0.22
N GLU A 50 -0.59 -0.01 -0.56
CA GLU A 50 -1.38 -1.24 -0.42
C GLU A 50 -0.94 -2.35 -1.40
N HIS A 51 -0.40 -1.98 -2.58
CA HIS A 51 0.27 -2.94 -3.47
C HIS A 51 1.54 -3.49 -2.79
N ASN A 52 2.39 -2.59 -2.28
CA ASN A 52 3.64 -2.97 -1.59
C ASN A 52 3.38 -3.83 -0.34
N TYR A 53 2.31 -3.50 0.39
CA TYR A 53 1.88 -4.31 1.52
C TYR A 53 1.56 -5.74 1.11
N ALA A 54 0.82 -5.94 0.00
CA ALA A 54 0.50 -7.27 -0.50
C ALA A 54 1.76 -8.03 -0.95
N GLU A 55 2.68 -7.37 -1.65
CA GLU A 55 3.95 -7.98 -2.05
C GLU A 55 4.76 -8.44 -0.85
N ILE A 56 4.89 -7.60 0.19
CA ILE A 56 5.54 -7.97 1.44
C ILE A 56 4.87 -9.21 2.05
N LEU A 57 3.53 -9.23 2.18
CA LEU A 57 2.80 -10.38 2.74
C LEU A 57 3.09 -11.69 2.00
N ARG A 58 3.23 -11.65 0.68
CA ARG A 58 3.56 -12.83 -0.14
C ARG A 58 4.95 -13.38 0.16
N THR A 59 5.90 -12.53 0.56
CA THR A 59 7.26 -12.95 0.95
C THR A 59 7.36 -13.46 2.39
N LEU A 60 6.40 -13.15 3.26
CA LEU A 60 6.45 -13.56 4.66
C LEU A 60 6.19 -15.07 4.83
N PRO A 61 6.87 -15.72 5.80
CA PRO A 61 6.51 -17.05 6.27
C PRO A 61 5.03 -17.12 6.69
N GLU A 62 4.39 -18.24 6.40
CA GLU A 62 2.95 -18.44 6.65
C GLU A 62 2.62 -18.26 8.14
N GLU A 63 3.53 -18.67 9.02
CA GLU A 63 3.31 -18.65 10.47
C GLU A 63 3.18 -17.22 11.02
N ILE A 64 3.73 -16.22 10.33
CA ILE A 64 3.74 -14.83 10.80
C ILE A 64 2.81 -13.91 10.02
N ARG A 65 2.29 -14.34 8.86
CA ARG A 65 1.51 -13.51 7.93
C ARG A 65 0.21 -12.94 8.53
N THR A 66 -0.34 -13.63 9.51
CA THR A 66 -1.58 -13.24 10.23
C THR A 66 -1.32 -12.79 11.68
N ILE A 67 -0.04 -12.70 12.06
CA ILE A 67 0.36 -12.17 13.36
C ILE A 67 0.37 -10.66 13.28
N VAL A 68 -0.63 -10.06 13.93
CA VAL A 68 -0.74 -8.61 14.09
C VAL A 68 -0.31 -8.28 15.53
N PRO A 69 0.57 -7.29 15.73
CA PRO A 69 0.90 -6.79 17.07
C PRO A 69 -0.37 -6.40 17.85
N VAL A 70 -0.34 -6.44 19.18
CA VAL A 70 -1.51 -6.17 20.02
C VAL A 70 -1.91 -4.69 19.93
N TRP A 71 -2.77 -4.35 18.96
CA TRP A 71 -3.39 -3.04 18.73
C TRP A 71 -4.91 -3.11 18.97
N ASP A 72 -5.65 -2.01 18.83
CA ASP A 72 -7.10 -1.99 19.09
C ASP A 72 -7.93 -2.78 18.05
N GLN A 73 -7.36 -3.16 16.89
CA GLN A 73 -8.08 -3.74 15.75
C GLN A 73 -7.58 -5.13 15.28
N ILE A 74 -6.99 -5.93 16.19
CA ILE A 74 -6.32 -7.22 15.88
C ILE A 74 -7.14 -8.13 14.96
N TYR A 75 -8.45 -8.32 15.24
CA TYR A 75 -9.27 -9.25 14.46
C TYR A 75 -9.53 -8.76 13.03
N LEU A 76 -9.73 -7.45 12.85
CA LEU A 76 -9.94 -6.84 11.55
C LEU A 76 -8.66 -6.89 10.72
N GLU A 77 -7.54 -6.50 11.32
CA GLU A 77 -6.23 -6.49 10.65
C GLU A 77 -5.76 -7.91 10.31
N ARG A 78 -6.02 -8.89 11.18
CA ARG A 78 -5.75 -10.32 10.91
C ARG A 78 -6.57 -10.83 9.75
N PHE A 79 -7.86 -10.50 9.71
CA PHE A 79 -8.71 -10.85 8.58
C PHE A 79 -8.21 -10.18 7.30
N HIS A 80 -7.87 -8.89 7.35
CA HIS A 80 -7.38 -8.12 6.22
C HIS A 80 -6.10 -8.76 5.64
N SER A 81 -5.09 -9.02 6.46
CA SER A 81 -3.84 -9.60 5.97
C SER A 81 -4.03 -11.00 5.39
N GLY A 82 -4.89 -11.82 6.02
CA GLY A 82 -5.26 -13.13 5.51
C GLY A 82 -6.01 -13.06 4.17
N TYR A 83 -6.95 -12.11 4.03
CA TYR A 83 -7.70 -11.91 2.80
C TYR A 83 -6.79 -11.44 1.66
N VAL A 84 -5.98 -10.39 1.87
CA VAL A 84 -5.04 -9.88 0.87
C VAL A 84 -4.07 -10.96 0.41
N ALA A 85 -3.51 -11.73 1.34
CA ALA A 85 -2.60 -12.84 1.03
C ALA A 85 -3.24 -13.97 0.21
N SER A 86 -4.58 -14.08 0.21
CA SER A 86 -5.31 -15.13 -0.52
C SER A 86 -5.61 -14.75 -1.98
N LEU A 87 -5.37 -13.50 -2.38
CA LEU A 87 -5.70 -13.00 -3.71
C LEU A 87 -4.50 -13.04 -4.66
N GLU A 88 -4.76 -13.16 -5.95
CA GLU A 88 -3.77 -12.88 -6.98
C GLU A 88 -3.52 -11.37 -7.10
N MET A 89 -2.29 -10.96 -7.43
CA MET A 89 -1.92 -9.54 -7.49
C MET A 89 -2.77 -8.76 -8.49
N ASN A 90 -3.06 -9.33 -9.67
CA ASN A 90 -3.94 -8.67 -10.64
C ASN A 90 -5.34 -8.38 -10.08
N THR A 91 -5.86 -9.26 -9.21
CA THR A 91 -7.15 -9.04 -8.55
C THR A 91 -7.04 -7.94 -7.50
N TRP A 92 -5.97 -7.95 -6.70
CA TRP A 92 -5.72 -6.95 -5.68
C TRP A 92 -5.52 -5.56 -6.28
N ASP A 93 -4.68 -5.43 -7.31
CA ASP A 93 -4.44 -4.19 -8.05
C ASP A 93 -5.75 -3.65 -8.65
N GLY A 94 -6.59 -4.54 -9.18
CA GLY A 94 -7.93 -4.18 -9.68
C GLY A 94 -8.85 -3.63 -8.59
N LEU A 95 -8.90 -4.25 -7.40
CA LEU A 95 -9.66 -3.73 -6.25
C LEU A 95 -9.12 -2.37 -5.79
N LEU A 96 -7.80 -2.20 -5.85
CA LEU A 96 -7.12 -0.95 -5.61
C LEU A 96 -7.20 0.02 -6.80
N ASN A 97 -7.94 -0.29 -7.87
CA ASN A 97 -8.09 0.50 -9.09
C ASN A 97 -6.76 0.97 -9.72
N LEU A 98 -5.66 0.24 -9.49
CA LEU A 98 -4.34 0.58 -9.99
C LEU A 98 -4.29 0.29 -11.49
N GLU A 99 -3.85 1.30 -12.25
CA GLU A 99 -3.68 1.19 -13.70
C GLU A 99 -2.22 1.45 -14.04
N PRO A 100 -1.53 0.54 -14.73
CA PRO A 100 -0.16 0.80 -15.21
C PRO A 100 -0.10 2.01 -16.14
N VAL A 101 1.02 2.73 -16.13
CA VAL A 101 1.37 3.72 -17.15
C VAL A 101 1.83 2.97 -18.41
N ASP A 102 1.32 3.37 -19.58
CA ASP A 102 1.71 2.81 -20.89
C ASP A 102 3.18 3.10 -21.23
#